data_AF-A0A848H9Y4-F1
#
_entry.id   AF-A0A848H9Y4-F1
#
_cell.length_a   1.000
_cell.length_b   1.000
_cell.length_c   1.000
_cell.angle_alpha   90.00
_cell.angle_beta   90.00
_cell.angle_gamma   90.00
#
_symmetry.space_group_name_H-M   'P 1'
#
loop_
_entity.id
_entity.type
_entity.pdbx_description
1 polymer ?
#
loop_
_entity_poly.entity_id
_entity_poly.type
_entity_poly.pdbx_seq_one_letter_code
_entity_poly.pdbx_strand_id
1 'polypeptide(L)' 'MQTHTATADDQRLAYNAAFEELDLNWEWDAATWASLPHAQGECVRAYLQRERPHLLRAYDTEFLVNAVECARQRWQAR' A
#
# COMPACT_ATOMS: atom_id res chain seq x y z
N MET A 1 -24.19 -13.59 -11.02
CA MET A 1 -22.72 -13.50 -11.00
C MET A 1 -22.36 -12.06 -10.64
N GLN A 2 -22.37 -11.68 -9.35
CA GLN A 2 -21.95 -10.35 -8.92
C GLN A 2 -20.43 -10.38 -8.74
N THR A 3 -19.71 -9.78 -9.67
CA THR A 3 -18.31 -9.41 -9.48
C THR A 3 -18.28 -8.34 -8.40
N HIS A 4 -17.95 -8.71 -7.17
CA HIS A 4 -17.70 -7.76 -6.09
C HIS A 4 -16.40 -7.02 -6.44
N THR A 5 -16.50 -5.92 -7.19
CA THR A 5 -15.37 -5.00 -7.34
C THR A 5 -15.05 -4.50 -5.95
N ALA A 6 -13.88 -4.90 -5.41
CA ALA A 6 -13.38 -4.43 -4.13
C ALA A 6 -13.53 -2.91 -4.07
N THR A 7 -14.20 -2.41 -3.04
CA THR A 7 -14.41 -0.97 -2.88
C THR A 7 -13.08 -0.29 -2.60
N ALA A 8 -13.00 1.03 -2.80
CA ALA A 8 -11.80 1.79 -2.46
C ALA A 8 -11.39 1.60 -0.98
N ASP A 9 -12.36 1.33 -0.10
CA ASP A 9 -12.11 1.05 1.31
C ASP A 9 -11.50 -0.35 1.51
N ASP A 10 -11.99 -1.38 0.81
CA ASP A 10 -11.40 -2.73 0.83
C ASP A 10 -9.94 -2.70 0.36
N GLN A 11 -9.64 -1.92 -0.68
CA GLN A 11 -8.26 -1.76 -1.16
C GLN A 11 -7.38 -1.10 -0.10
N ARG A 12 -7.85 -0.01 0.52
CA ARG A 12 -7.13 0.71 1.58
C ARG A 12 -6.87 -0.20 2.79
N LEU A 13 -7.86 -0.97 3.23
CA LEU A 13 -7.72 -1.93 4.32
C LEU A 13 -6.70 -3.02 3.99
N ALA A 14 -6.68 -3.53 2.75
CA ALA A 14 -5.68 -4.50 2.31
C ALA A 14 -4.25 -3.94 2.33
N TYR A 15 -4.06 -2.64 2.01
CA TYR A 15 -2.75 -1.99 2.16
C TYR A 15 -2.38 -1.81 3.63
N ASN A 16 -3.30 -1.36 4.50
CA ASN A 16 -3.03 -1.22 5.92
C ASN A 16 -2.62 -2.56 6.55
N ALA A 17 -3.32 -3.65 6.23
CA ALA A 17 -2.95 -4.99 6.68
C ALA A 17 -1.58 -5.45 6.13
N ALA A 18 -1.25 -5.09 4.89
CA ALA A 18 0.07 -5.35 4.31
C ALA A 18 1.19 -4.59 5.03
N PHE A 19 0.94 -3.36 5.48
CA PHE A 19 1.90 -2.59 6.26
C PHE A 19 2.12 -3.23 7.63
N GLU A 20 1.06 -3.62 8.34
CA GLU A 20 1.17 -4.33 9.62
C GLU A 20 1.96 -5.64 9.50
N GLU A 21 1.74 -6.42 8.43
CA GLU A 21 2.49 -7.66 8.19
C GLU A 21 4.01 -7.41 7.99
N LEU A 22 4.36 -6.26 7.43
CA LEU A 22 5.75 -5.86 7.19
C LEU A 22 6.37 -5.10 8.37
N ASP A 23 5.67 -5.02 9.51
CA ASP A 23 6.05 -4.22 10.68
C ASP A 23 6.22 -2.72 10.35
N LEU A 24 5.52 -2.27 9.29
CA LEU A 24 5.45 -0.88 8.91
C LEU A 24 4.28 -0.26 9.68
N ASN A 25 4.58 0.61 10.65
CA ASN A 25 3.57 1.34 11.42
C ASN A 25 2.90 2.46 10.59
N TRP A 26 2.43 2.13 9.39
CA TRP A 26 1.80 3.05 8.44
C TRP A 26 0.32 2.72 8.37
N GLU A 27 -0.51 3.74 8.50
CA GLU A 27 -1.95 3.62 8.33
C GLU A 27 -2.41 4.70 7.36
N TRP A 28 -3.03 4.29 6.26
CA TRP A 28 -3.68 5.21 5.36
C TRP A 28 -5.14 5.39 5.76
N ASP A 29 -5.50 6.63 6.07
CA ASP A 29 -6.88 7.07 6.20
C ASP A 29 -7.50 7.34 4.82
N ALA A 30 -8.82 7.58 4.79
CA ALA A 30 -9.52 7.82 3.54
C ALA A 30 -9.00 9.07 2.79
N ALA A 31 -8.55 10.10 3.52
CA ALA A 31 -8.00 11.32 2.94
C ALA A 31 -6.63 11.07 2.28
N THR A 32 -5.75 10.33 2.95
CA THR A 32 -4.45 9.92 2.43
C THR A 32 -4.64 9.07 1.19
N TRP A 33 -5.51 8.06 1.25
CA TRP A 33 -5.83 7.19 0.12
C TRP A 33 -6.35 7.98 -1.10
N ALA A 34 -7.30 8.90 -0.88
CA ALA A 34 -7.83 9.76 -1.95
C ALA A 34 -6.77 10.68 -2.58
N SER A 35 -5.73 11.05 -1.82
CA SER A 35 -4.62 11.90 -2.30
C SER A 35 -3.57 11.16 -3.13
N LEU A 36 -3.58 9.82 -3.11
CA LEU A 36 -2.57 8.99 -3.75
C LEU A 36 -3.01 8.55 -5.16
N PRO A 37 -2.07 8.30 -6.07
CA PRO A 37 -2.39 7.72 -7.36
C PRO A 37 -2.95 6.31 -7.17
N HIS A 38 -4.09 6.00 -7.80
CA HIS A 38 -4.77 4.71 -7.67
C HIS A 38 -4.25 3.65 -8.65
N ALA A 39 -3.04 3.86 -9.19
CA ALA A 39 -2.33 2.85 -9.96
C ALA A 39 -1.58 1.90 -9.01
N GLN A 40 -1.57 0.62 -9.35
CA GLN A 40 -0.93 -0.43 -8.52
C GLN A 40 0.55 -0.12 -8.28
N GLY A 41 1.02 -0.23 -7.04
CA GLY A 41 2.40 0.10 -6.62
C GLY A 41 2.75 1.60 -6.61
N GLU A 42 2.11 2.42 -7.45
CA GLU A 42 2.37 3.85 -7.54
C GLU A 42 1.91 4.62 -6.29
N CYS A 43 0.83 4.18 -5.63
CA CYS A 43 0.40 4.75 -4.34
C CYS A 43 1.48 4.64 -3.28
N VAL A 44 2.09 3.46 -3.13
CA VAL A 44 3.16 3.18 -2.17
C VAL A 44 4.41 3.99 -2.52
N ARG A 45 4.79 4.00 -3.81
CA ARG A 45 5.93 4.77 -4.32
C ARG A 45 5.78 6.27 -4.03
N ALA A 46 4.61 6.84 -4.33
CA ALA A 46 4.32 8.25 -4.09
C ALA A 46 4.36 8.59 -2.59
N TYR A 47 3.76 7.74 -1.75
CA TYR A 47 3.78 7.92 -0.30
C TYR A 47 5.19 7.86 0.28
N LEU A 48 6.00 6.90 -0.17
CA LEU A 48 7.40 6.77 0.24
C LEU A 48 8.23 8.01 -0.10
N GLN A 49 8.10 8.54 -1.32
CA GLN A 49 8.85 9.72 -1.74
C GLN A 49 8.40 10.99 -0.99
N ARG A 50 7.11 11.11 -0.67
CA ARG A 50 6.55 12.31 -0.04
C ARG A 50 6.75 12.32 1.48
N GLU A 51 6.38 11.23 2.14
CA GLU A 51 6.29 11.16 3.60
C GLU A 51 7.51 10.46 4.23
N ARG A 52 8.18 9.54 3.51
CA ARG A 52 9.27 8.72 4.05
C ARG A 52 10.56 8.69 3.23
N PRO A 53 11.10 9.85 2.79
CA PRO A 53 12.34 9.88 2.00
C PRO A 53 13.56 9.35 2.77
N HIS A 54 13.51 9.33 4.11
CA HIS A 54 14.57 8.75 4.94
C HIS A 54 14.65 7.23 4.80
N LEU A 55 13.52 6.56 4.57
CA LEU A 55 13.44 5.11 4.43
C LEU A 55 14.04 4.66 3.08
N LEU A 56 13.91 5.51 2.05
CA LEU A 56 14.52 5.35 0.74
C LEU A 56 16.06 5.49 0.73
N ARG A 57 16.67 5.92 1.84
CA ARG A 57 18.14 5.91 2.00
C ARG A 57 18.66 4.55 2.46
N ALA A 58 17.82 3.79 3.15
CA ALA A 58 18.17 2.48 3.70
C ALA A 58 17.73 1.34 2.78
N TYR A 59 16.62 1.53 2.06
CA TYR A 59 16.02 0.52 1.20
C TYR A 59 15.75 1.08 -0.19
N ASP A 60 15.87 0.22 -1.19
CA ASP A 60 15.47 0.55 -2.54
C ASP A 60 13.95 0.77 -2.65
N THR A 61 13.56 1.74 -3.46
CA THR A 61 12.14 2.11 -3.61
C THR A 61 11.34 0.97 -4.23
N GLU A 62 11.87 0.31 -5.26
CA GLU A 62 11.18 -0.80 -5.92
C GLU A 62 11.09 -2.02 -5.02
N PHE A 63 12.13 -2.29 -4.23
CA PHE A 63 12.11 -3.35 -3.22
C PHE A 63 10.94 -3.18 -2.24
N LEU A 64 10.78 -1.98 -1.66
CA LEU A 64 9.70 -1.71 -0.71
C LEU A 64 8.31 -1.77 -1.34
N VAL A 65 8.16 -1.19 -2.54
CA VAL A 65 6.89 -1.25 -3.27
C VAL A 65 6.52 -2.70 -3.55
N ASN A 66 7.47 -3.51 -4.01
CA ASN A 66 7.24 -4.93 -4.27
C ASN A 66 6.90 -5.70 -2.98
N ALA A 67 7.60 -5.45 -1.88
CA ALA A 67 7.31 -6.07 -0.59
C ALA A 67 5.86 -5.81 -0.14
N VAL A 68 5.41 -4.55 -0.22
CA VAL A 68 4.02 -4.16 0.12
C VAL A 68 3.02 -4.80 -0.83
N GLU A 69 3.27 -4.78 -2.15
CA GLU A 69 2.37 -5.39 -3.13
C GLU A 69 2.25 -6.90 -2.93
N CYS A 70 3.36 -7.61 -2.66
CA CYS A 70 3.35 -9.03 -2.35
C CYS A 70 2.55 -9.32 -1.07
N ALA A 71 2.72 -8.55 -0.01
CA ALA A 71 1.95 -8.70 1.22
C ALA A 71 0.45 -8.47 0.96
N ARG A 72 0.09 -7.38 0.27
CA ARG A 72 -1.30 -7.08 -0.11
C ARG A 72 -1.94 -8.21 -0.93
N GLN A 73 -1.20 -8.77 -1.89
CA GLN A 73 -1.69 -9.91 -2.69
C GLN A 73 -1.94 -11.16 -1.83
N ARG A 74 -1.10 -11.43 -0.82
CA ARG A 74 -1.35 -12.53 0.13
C ARG A 74 -2.62 -12.31 0.94
N TRP A 75 -2.91 -11.08 1.35
CA TRP A 75 -4.17 -10.74 2.04
C TRP A 75 -5.39 -10.91 1.14
N GLN A 76 -5.29 -10.60 -0.16
CA GLN A 76 -6.39 -10.77 -1.10
C GLN A 76 -6.63 -12.23 -1.53
N ALA A 77 -5.61 -13.09 -1.42
CA ALA A 77 -5.71 -14.52 -1.71
C ALA A 77 -6.17 -15.36 -0.51
N ARG A 78 -6.43 -14.72 0.64
CA ARG A 78 -6.87 -15.34 1.89
C ARG A 78 -8.38 -15.32 2.03
#